data_AF-A0A8E4IP42-F1
#
_entry.id   AF-A0A8E4IP42-F1
#
_cell.length_a   1.000
_cell.length_b   1.000
_cell.length_c   1.000
_cell.angle_alpha   90.00
_cell.angle_beta   90.00
_cell.angle_gamma   90.00
#
_symmetry.space_group_name_H-M   'P 1'
#
loop_
_entity.id
_entity.type
_entity.pdbx_description
1 polymer ?
#
loop_
_entity_poly.entity_id
_entity_poly.type
_entity_poly.pdbx_seq_one_letter_code
_entity_poly.pdbx_strand_id
1 'polypeptide(L)'
;MNTFFDFWCATSPRLRLICWGLWVIALCGLSRIALSPPVENGRDAQSRLHQANLLQWRTLHKIAGSADEQRLVSDDNALPFSPFDFQQAEMQLVSWQPSAEGGELALKGPWSAIPPVFRQLAERQMRITQFTLDPDENGLRITLLLERLNDG
;
A
#
# COMPACT_ATOMS: atom_id res chain seq x y z
N MET A 1 -34.71 -60.36 -16.68
CA MET A 1 -33.82 -59.40 -16.00
C MET A 1 -33.71 -58.06 -16.74
N ASN A 2 -34.81 -57.57 -17.38
CA ASN A 2 -34.80 -56.35 -18.21
C ASN A 2 -36.02 -55.42 -17.93
N THR A 3 -36.74 -55.61 -16.82
CA THR A 3 -37.98 -54.86 -16.52
C THR A 3 -37.73 -53.37 -16.31
N PHE A 4 -36.56 -52.99 -15.82
CA PHE A 4 -36.12 -51.60 -15.73
C PHE A 4 -35.91 -50.95 -17.10
N PHE A 5 -35.45 -51.71 -18.09
CA PHE A 5 -35.20 -51.19 -19.45
C PHE A 5 -36.53 -50.94 -20.19
N ASP A 6 -37.52 -51.81 -20.00
CA ASP A 6 -38.88 -51.62 -20.54
C ASP A 6 -39.59 -50.45 -19.86
N PHE A 7 -39.47 -50.30 -18.54
CA PHE A 7 -40.02 -49.14 -17.83
C PHE A 7 -39.35 -47.83 -18.27
N TRP A 8 -38.05 -47.88 -18.56
CA TRP A 8 -37.30 -46.74 -19.10
C TRP A 8 -37.71 -46.40 -20.55
N CYS A 9 -38.09 -47.40 -21.37
CA CYS A 9 -38.63 -47.24 -22.72
C CYS A 9 -40.08 -46.78 -22.77
N ALA A 10 -40.89 -47.13 -21.78
CA ALA A 10 -42.25 -46.60 -21.62
C ALA A 10 -42.27 -45.17 -21.05
N THR A 11 -41.21 -44.74 -20.37
CA THR A 11 -41.13 -43.41 -19.75
C THR A 11 -40.85 -42.32 -20.79
N SER A 12 -41.67 -41.26 -20.75
CA SER A 12 -41.75 -40.20 -21.76
C SER A 12 -40.38 -39.60 -22.17
N PRO A 13 -40.19 -39.27 -23.46
CA PRO A 13 -38.90 -38.79 -23.99
C PRO A 13 -38.40 -37.50 -23.33
N ARG A 14 -39.30 -36.70 -22.76
CA ARG A 14 -38.97 -35.47 -22.00
C ARG A 14 -38.20 -35.78 -20.71
N LEU A 15 -38.54 -36.86 -20.02
CA LEU A 15 -37.87 -37.22 -18.76
C LEU A 15 -36.43 -37.66 -19.01
N ARG A 16 -36.18 -38.33 -20.13
CA ARG A 16 -34.82 -38.73 -20.57
C ARG A 16 -33.95 -37.52 -20.85
N LEU A 17 -34.49 -36.51 -21.53
CA LEU A 17 -33.78 -35.26 -21.80
C LEU A 17 -33.45 -34.51 -20.50
N ILE A 18 -34.37 -34.49 -19.52
CA ILE A 18 -34.13 -33.88 -18.21
C ILE A 18 -33.05 -34.64 -17.44
N CYS A 19 -33.12 -35.97 -17.37
CA CYS A 19 -32.09 -36.79 -16.72
C CYS A 19 -30.72 -36.61 -17.37
N TRP A 20 -30.68 -36.60 -18.70
CA TRP A 20 -29.44 -36.39 -19.45
C TRP A 20 -28.87 -34.99 -19.21
N GLY A 21 -29.71 -33.96 -19.25
CA GLY A 21 -29.33 -32.58 -18.94
C GLY A 21 -28.79 -32.42 -17.51
N LEU A 22 -29.46 -33.00 -16.51
CA LEU A 22 -28.98 -33.01 -15.13
C LEU A 22 -27.62 -33.67 -15.00
N TRP A 23 -27.41 -34.80 -15.69
CA TRP A 23 -26.14 -35.52 -15.66
C TRP A 23 -25.00 -34.71 -16.30
N VAL A 24 -25.28 -34.03 -17.42
CA VAL A 24 -24.33 -33.11 -18.07
C VAL A 24 -24.00 -31.93 -17.14
N ILE A 25 -25.00 -31.30 -16.51
CA ILE A 25 -24.80 -30.21 -15.55
C ILE A 25 -23.94 -30.67 -14.37
N ALA A 26 -24.21 -31.85 -13.82
CA ALA A 26 -23.43 -32.42 -12.72
C ALA A 26 -21.97 -32.65 -13.12
N LEU A 27 -21.71 -33.22 -14.31
CA LEU A 27 -20.36 -33.40 -14.82
C LEU A 27 -19.64 -32.08 -15.09
N CYS A 28 -20.33 -31.09 -15.64
CA CYS A 28 -19.78 -29.74 -15.83
C CYS A 28 -19.46 -29.07 -14.49
N GLY A 29 -20.29 -29.25 -13.47
CA GLY A 29 -20.02 -28.76 -12.12
C GLY A 29 -18.79 -29.41 -11.51
N LEU A 30 -18.70 -30.74 -11.58
CA LEU A 30 -17.55 -31.49 -11.05
C LEU A 30 -16.25 -31.17 -11.80
N SER A 31 -16.29 -31.03 -13.12
CA SER A 31 -15.10 -30.66 -13.89
C SER A 31 -14.63 -29.24 -13.57
N ARG A 32 -15.56 -28.29 -13.38
CA ARG A 32 -15.25 -26.93 -12.90
C ARG A 32 -14.58 -26.95 -11.54
N ILE A 33 -15.07 -27.77 -10.61
CA ILE A 33 -14.50 -27.89 -9.25
C ILE A 33 -13.13 -28.55 -9.28
N ALA A 34 -12.95 -29.60 -10.09
CA ALA A 34 -11.67 -30.32 -10.21
C ALA A 34 -10.59 -29.49 -10.93
N LEU A 35 -10.99 -28.62 -11.87
CA LEU A 35 -10.06 -27.77 -12.62
C LEU A 35 -9.87 -26.39 -11.99
N SER A 36 -10.75 -25.97 -11.07
CA SER A 36 -10.54 -24.74 -10.30
C SER A 36 -9.42 -24.96 -9.28
N PRO A 37 -8.41 -24.08 -9.20
CA PRO A 37 -7.45 -24.12 -8.11
C PRO A 37 -8.23 -23.97 -6.78
N PRO A 38 -7.79 -24.63 -5.69
CA PRO A 38 -8.45 -24.52 -4.40
C PRO A 38 -8.54 -23.04 -3.99
N VAL A 39 -9.75 -22.50 -4.04
CA VAL A 39 -10.07 -21.09 -3.76
C VAL A 39 -9.79 -20.69 -2.30
N GLU A 40 -9.53 -21.68 -1.44
CA GLU A 40 -9.16 -21.51 -0.03
C GLU A 40 -7.85 -20.73 0.15
N ASN A 41 -6.87 -20.90 -0.76
CA ASN A 41 -5.55 -20.28 -0.58
C ASN A 41 -5.55 -18.76 -0.80
N GLY A 42 -6.45 -18.22 -1.63
CA GLY A 42 -6.46 -16.80 -1.97
C GLY A 42 -6.92 -15.90 -0.83
N ARG A 43 -7.98 -16.31 -0.14
CA ARG A 43 -8.54 -15.56 1.01
C ARG A 43 -7.61 -15.64 2.22
N ASP A 44 -7.00 -16.80 2.45
CA ASP A 44 -6.05 -16.99 3.53
C ASP A 44 -4.72 -16.28 3.27
N ALA A 45 -4.25 -16.24 2.02
CA ALA A 45 -3.08 -15.44 1.67
C ALA A 45 -3.34 -13.94 1.84
N GLN A 46 -4.50 -13.45 1.37
CA GLN A 46 -4.87 -12.04 1.52
C GLN A 46 -5.05 -11.63 2.99
N SER A 47 -5.66 -12.49 3.80
CA SER A 47 -5.86 -12.23 5.23
C SER A 47 -4.53 -12.21 5.99
N ARG A 48 -3.56 -13.07 5.66
CA ARG A 48 -2.20 -13.03 6.20
C ARG A 48 -1.48 -11.72 5.87
N LEU A 49 -1.60 -11.26 4.62
CA LEU A 49 -1.01 -9.97 4.21
C LEU A 49 -1.66 -8.80 4.95
N HIS A 50 -2.99 -8.82 5.12
CA HIS A 50 -3.71 -7.79 5.88
C HIS A 50 -3.28 -7.78 7.35
N GLN A 51 -3.17 -8.94 7.99
CA GLN A 51 -2.72 -9.05 9.38
C GLN A 51 -1.28 -8.53 9.55
N ALA A 52 -0.37 -8.91 8.65
CA ALA A 52 1.01 -8.40 8.67
C ALA A 52 1.05 -6.88 8.53
N ASN A 53 0.24 -6.32 7.62
CA ASN A 53 0.14 -4.88 7.42
C ASN A 53 -0.40 -4.15 8.67
N LEU A 54 -1.44 -4.69 9.32
CA LEU A 54 -1.99 -4.11 10.56
C LEU A 54 -0.97 -4.08 11.70
N LEU A 55 -0.13 -5.10 11.82
CA LEU A 55 0.94 -5.13 12.82
C LEU A 55 2.01 -4.07 12.52
N GLN A 56 2.38 -3.90 11.25
CA GLN A 56 3.31 -2.84 10.83
C GLN A 56 2.74 -1.45 11.15
N TRP A 57 1.46 -1.22 10.85
CA TRP A 57 0.78 0.04 11.18
C TRP A 57 0.76 0.35 12.67
N ARG A 58 0.50 -0.64 13.54
CA ARG A 58 0.55 -0.43 15.00
C ARG A 58 1.93 0.01 15.48
N THR A 59 2.98 -0.60 14.95
CA THR A 59 4.36 -0.23 15.28
C THR A 59 4.65 1.20 14.85
N LEU A 60 4.24 1.59 13.64
CA LEU A 60 4.38 2.96 13.15
C LEU A 60 3.61 3.97 13.99
N HIS A 61 2.35 3.67 14.36
CA HIS A 61 1.55 4.54 15.22
C HIS A 61 2.15 4.72 16.62
N LYS A 62 2.76 3.67 17.19
CA LYS A 62 3.45 3.79 18.48
C LYS A 62 4.65 4.74 18.40
N ILE A 63 5.43 4.65 17.32
CA ILE A 63 6.57 5.54 17.08
C ILE A 63 6.09 6.96 16.83
N ALA A 64 5.03 7.14 16.03
CA ALA A 64 4.43 8.44 15.77
C ALA A 64 3.88 9.09 17.05
N GLY A 65 3.19 8.34 17.91
CA GLY A 65 2.69 8.84 19.19
C GLY A 65 3.81 9.32 20.12
N SER A 66 4.90 8.55 20.23
CA SER A 66 6.08 9.01 21.00
C SER A 66 6.76 10.23 20.39
N ALA A 67 6.78 10.33 19.05
CA ALA A 67 7.36 11.49 18.38
C ALA A 67 6.51 12.76 18.62
N ASP A 68 5.19 12.64 18.71
CA ASP A 68 4.28 13.74 19.00
C ASP A 68 4.46 14.26 20.44
N GLU A 69 4.60 13.35 21.42
CA GLU A 69 4.90 13.73 22.81
C GLU A 69 6.27 14.41 22.94
N GLN A 70 7.30 13.90 22.26
CA GLN A 70 8.61 14.57 22.21
C GLN A 70 8.58 15.92 21.50
N ARG A 71 7.70 16.09 20.50
CA ARG A 71 7.53 17.33 19.74
C ARG A 71 6.94 18.44 20.62
N LEU A 72 5.94 18.12 21.44
CA LEU A 72 5.36 19.07 22.41
C LEU A 72 6.37 19.59 23.44
N VAL A 73 7.40 18.79 23.75
CA VAL A 73 8.47 19.18 24.68
C VAL A 73 9.60 19.97 23.98
N SER A 74 9.76 19.78 22.66
CA SER A 74 10.84 20.39 21.86
C SER A 74 10.46 21.74 21.23
N ASP A 75 9.23 22.22 21.46
CA ASP A 75 8.74 23.52 20.93
C ASP A 75 9.55 24.71 21.44
N ASP A 76 10.17 24.58 22.62
CA ASP A 76 10.93 25.63 23.28
C ASP A 76 12.39 25.79 22.75
N ASN A 77 12.83 24.93 21.81
CA ASN A 77 14.22 24.91 21.32
C ASN A 77 14.35 24.50 19.85
N ALA A 78 13.46 25.01 18.99
CA ALA A 78 13.49 24.74 17.56
C ALA A 78 14.78 25.26 16.91
N LEU A 79 15.62 24.35 16.39
CA LEU A 79 16.79 24.76 15.59
C LEU A 79 16.31 25.51 14.33
N PRO A 80 16.96 26.63 13.97
CA PRO A 80 16.60 27.37 12.78
C PRO A 80 16.79 26.50 11.52
N PHE A 81 15.77 26.47 10.67
CA PHE A 81 15.83 25.73 9.41
C PHE A 81 16.85 26.36 8.44
N SER A 82 17.81 25.56 7.98
CA SER A 82 18.73 25.92 6.91
C SER A 82 18.64 24.88 5.77
N PRO A 83 18.39 25.29 4.51
CA PRO A 83 18.30 24.37 3.37
C PRO A 83 19.63 23.67 3.06
N PHE A 84 20.76 24.23 3.51
CA PHE A 84 22.09 23.66 3.31
C PHE A 84 22.36 22.45 4.22
N ASP A 85 21.64 22.32 5.33
CA ASP A 85 21.82 21.20 6.27
C ASP A 85 21.44 19.84 5.64
N PHE A 86 20.67 19.87 4.56
CA PHE A 86 20.21 18.69 3.81
C PHE A 86 21.17 18.29 2.69
N GLN A 87 22.24 19.06 2.46
CA GLN A 87 23.31 18.70 1.53
C GLN A 87 24.29 17.74 2.22
N GLN A 88 23.90 16.46 2.31
CA GLN A 88 24.76 15.38 2.81
C GLN A 88 25.49 14.68 1.65
N ALA A 89 26.54 13.90 1.94
CA ALA A 89 27.41 13.28 0.94
C ALA A 89 26.68 12.45 -0.14
N GLU A 90 25.47 11.98 0.15
CA GLU A 90 24.62 11.20 -0.76
C GLU A 90 23.44 11.99 -1.32
N MET A 91 23.20 13.23 -0.88
CA MET A 91 21.99 13.99 -1.20
C MET A 91 22.32 15.42 -1.64
N GLN A 92 22.01 15.71 -2.90
CA GLN A 92 22.28 16.98 -3.55
C GLN A 92 21.03 17.86 -3.52
N LEU A 93 21.15 19.07 -3.00
CA LEU A 93 20.12 20.10 -3.12
C LEU A 93 20.04 20.56 -4.59
N VAL A 94 18.90 20.32 -5.24
CA VAL A 94 18.66 20.67 -6.66
C VAL A 94 18.06 22.07 -6.76
N SER A 95 17.03 22.36 -5.95
CA SER A 95 16.41 23.68 -5.92
C SER A 95 15.80 23.97 -4.57
N TRP A 96 15.93 25.21 -4.13
CA TRP A 96 15.25 25.75 -2.98
C TRP A 96 14.49 27.00 -3.41
N GLN A 97 13.17 26.98 -3.31
CA GLN A 97 12.32 28.12 -3.61
C GLN A 97 11.54 28.51 -2.35
N PRO A 98 11.96 29.57 -1.63
CA PRO A 98 11.26 30.00 -0.42
C PRO A 98 9.85 30.49 -0.78
N SER A 99 8.85 29.98 -0.07
CA SER A 99 7.45 30.46 -0.11
C SER A 99 7.12 31.08 1.25
N ALA A 100 6.02 31.83 1.33
CA ALA A 100 5.59 32.60 2.50
C ALA A 100 5.60 31.78 3.80
N GLU A 101 5.32 30.48 3.72
CA GLU A 101 5.21 29.59 4.88
C GLU A 101 6.30 28.51 4.95
N GLY A 102 7.23 28.39 4.01
CA GLY A 102 8.24 27.31 4.09
C GLY A 102 8.80 26.77 2.78
N GLY A 103 8.20 27.08 1.63
CA GLY A 103 8.84 26.87 0.33
C GLY A 103 8.93 25.43 -0.19
N GLU A 104 9.40 25.32 -1.43
CA GLU A 104 9.63 24.06 -2.13
C GLU A 104 11.12 23.70 -2.09
N LEU A 105 11.42 22.50 -1.59
CA LEU A 105 12.75 21.92 -1.47
C LEU A 105 12.87 20.70 -2.38
N ALA A 106 13.65 20.80 -3.47
CA ALA A 106 13.97 19.66 -4.31
C ALA A 106 15.36 19.11 -3.98
N LEU A 107 15.42 17.84 -3.62
CA LEU A 107 16.64 17.09 -3.32
C LEU A 107 16.79 15.95 -4.32
N LYS A 108 18.02 15.61 -4.68
CA LYS A 108 18.35 14.47 -5.53
C LYS A 108 19.31 13.55 -4.80
N GLY A 109 19.00 12.27 -4.72
CA GLY A 109 19.85 11.30 -4.06
C GLY A 109 19.32 9.86 -4.18
N PRO A 110 20.07 8.87 -3.67
CA PRO A 110 19.57 7.51 -3.54
C PRO A 110 18.45 7.45 -2.49
N TRP A 111 17.55 6.48 -2.62
CA TRP A 111 16.45 6.27 -1.65
C TRP A 111 16.96 6.08 -0.22
N SER A 112 18.16 5.54 -0.01
CA SER A 112 18.77 5.40 1.32
C SER A 112 18.94 6.73 2.07
N ALA A 113 19.19 7.82 1.34
CA ALA A 113 19.41 9.14 1.91
C ALA A 113 18.10 9.93 2.15
N ILE A 114 16.98 9.48 1.60
CA ILE A 114 15.69 10.19 1.68
C ILE A 114 15.02 10.10 3.07
N PRO A 115 14.82 8.92 3.69
CA PRO A 115 14.19 8.80 5.01
C PRO A 115 14.79 9.67 6.12
N PRO A 116 16.12 9.84 6.27
CA PRO A 116 16.66 10.70 7.34
C PRO A 116 16.33 12.18 7.17
N VAL A 117 16.09 12.68 5.95
CA VAL A 117 15.67 14.07 5.72
C VAL A 117 14.33 14.37 6.38
N PHE A 118 13.38 13.44 6.33
CA PHE A 118 12.08 13.60 7.00
C PHE A 118 12.21 13.77 8.52
N ARG A 119 13.16 13.06 9.14
CA ARG A 119 13.47 13.22 10.57
C ARG A 119 14.06 14.60 10.85
N GLN A 120 15.04 15.03 10.05
CA GLN A 120 15.70 16.34 10.19
C GLN A 120 14.74 17.52 9.95
N LEU A 121 13.74 17.35 9.09
CA LEU A 121 12.66 18.32 8.87
C LEU A 121 11.71 18.38 10.08
N ALA A 122 11.36 17.23 10.65
CA ALA A 122 10.52 17.15 11.84
C ALA A 122 11.20 17.82 13.06
N GLU A 123 12.52 17.64 13.23
CA GLU A 123 13.32 18.31 14.27
C GLU A 123 13.36 19.83 14.11
N ARG A 124 13.29 20.34 12.87
CA ARG A 124 13.28 21.78 12.54
C ARG A 124 11.86 22.36 12.44
N GLN A 125 10.86 21.64 12.95
CA GLN A 125 9.44 22.03 12.93
C GLN A 125 8.84 22.34 11.55
N MET A 126 9.44 21.82 10.47
CA MET A 126 8.88 21.94 9.13
C MET A 126 7.93 20.76 8.86
N ARG A 127 6.68 21.06 8.53
CA ARG A 127 5.69 20.09 8.06
C ARG A 127 5.82 19.94 6.56
N ILE A 128 5.70 18.71 6.06
CA ILE A 128 5.69 18.44 4.63
C ILE A 128 4.23 18.34 4.21
N THR A 129 3.78 19.27 3.39
CA THR A 129 2.39 19.32 2.93
C THR A 129 2.22 18.49 1.67
N GLN A 130 3.24 18.44 0.82
CA GLN A 130 3.27 17.64 -0.39
C GLN A 130 4.66 17.08 -0.65
N PHE A 131 4.75 15.87 -1.20
CA PHE A 131 5.99 15.32 -1.70
C PHE A 131 5.76 14.68 -3.07
N THR A 132 6.69 14.89 -3.99
CA THR A 132 6.74 14.26 -5.31
C THR A 132 8.05 13.50 -5.43
N LEU A 133 8.00 12.29 -5.95
CA LEU A 133 9.16 11.42 -6.16
C LEU A 133 9.24 11.10 -7.65
N ASP A 134 10.25 11.66 -8.31
CA ASP A 134 10.51 11.43 -9.72
C ASP A 134 11.81 10.61 -9.88
N PRO A 135 11.78 9.52 -10.67
CA PRO A 135 13.00 8.81 -11.04
C PRO A 135 13.82 9.69 -12.00
N ASP A 136 15.03 10.06 -11.60
CA ASP A 136 15.99 10.84 -12.38
C ASP A 136 17.15 9.92 -12.81
N GLU A 137 17.86 10.24 -13.90
CA GLU A 137 18.80 9.35 -14.59
C GLU A 137 19.96 8.84 -13.71
N ASN A 138 20.20 9.48 -12.56
CA ASN A 138 21.27 9.15 -11.62
C ASN A 138 20.81 9.14 -10.13
N GLY A 139 19.51 9.01 -9.87
CA GLY A 139 18.97 8.97 -8.50
C GLY A 139 17.47 9.26 -8.42
N LEU A 140 16.89 9.23 -7.21
CA LEU A 140 15.54 9.75 -7.02
C LEU A 140 15.61 11.26 -6.77
N ARG A 141 14.82 12.01 -7.52
CA ARG A 141 14.53 13.40 -7.22
C ARG A 141 13.29 13.44 -6.34
N ILE A 142 13.42 14.01 -5.16
CA ILE A 142 12.31 14.27 -4.24
C ILE A 142 12.07 15.77 -4.17
N THR A 143 10.86 16.19 -4.48
CA THR A 143 10.40 17.58 -4.34
C THR A 143 9.46 17.63 -3.15
N LEU A 144 9.84 18.36 -2.11
CA LEU A 144 9.12 18.49 -0.84
C LEU A 144 8.56 19.92 -0.74
N LEU A 145 7.24 20.06 -0.62
CA LEU A 145 6.62 21.32 -0.24
C LEU A 145 6.59 21.40 1.29
N LEU A 146 7.32 22.36 1.84
CA LEU A 146 7.47 22.59 3.27
C LEU A 146 6.57 23.74 3.73
N GLU A 147 5.95 23.56 4.89
CA GLU A 147 5.10 24.53 5.58
C GLU A 147 5.55 24.57 7.05
N ARG A 148 5.72 25.77 7.59
CA ARG A 148 6.13 25.99 8.98
C ARG A 148 4.92 25.72 9.87
N LEU A 149 5.12 24.94 10.93
CA LEU A 149 4.02 24.53 11.82
C LEU A 149 3.43 25.67 12.68
N ASN A 150 3.87 26.92 12.54
CA ASN A 150 3.66 27.99 13.53
C ASN A 150 2.72 29.13 13.09
N ASP A 151 1.78 28.92 12.16
CA ASP A 151 0.74 29.91 11.88
C ASP A 151 -0.63 29.37 12.33
N GLY A 152 -0.96 29.66 13.60
CA GLY A 152 -2.21 29.37 14.28
C GLY A 152 -2.20 29.87 15.72
#